data_AF-A0A9C9K233-F1
#
_entry.id   AF-A0A9C9K233-F1
#
_cell.length_a   1.000
_cell.length_b   1.000
_cell.length_c   1.000
_cell.angle_alpha   90.00
_cell.angle_beta   90.00
_cell.angle_gamma   90.00
#
_symmetry.space_group_name_H-M   'P 1'
#
loop_
_entity.id
_entity.type
_entity.pdbx_description
1 polymer ?
#
loop_
_entity_poly.entity_id
_entity_poly.type
_entity_poly.pdbx_seq_one_letter_code
_entity_poly.pdbx_strand_id
1 'polypeptide(L)'
;MRLDTSFQTMIDQLAKSKNIDRKVLIEAIESALSSASRRSHLDVEEMDIRLRELEDGIEVVRVKTVVEEVENPSIEIGLEEARAIDSDAEIGDEIEYDVDPATFGRNAAQI
;
A
#
# COMPACT_ATOMS: atom_id res chain seq x y z
N MET A 1 3.42 -7.92 -2.62
CA MET A 1 2.50 -8.66 -3.52
C MET A 1 2.54 -8.02 -4.91
N ARG A 2 2.44 -8.78 -6.01
CA ARG A 2 2.59 -8.24 -7.38
C ARG A 2 1.37 -8.52 -8.25
N LEU A 3 0.89 -7.50 -8.95
CA LEU A 3 -0.20 -7.52 -9.93
C LEU A 3 0.41 -7.32 -11.32
N ASP A 4 -0.03 -8.09 -12.31
CA ASP A 4 0.53 -8.02 -13.65
C ASP A 4 -0.02 -6.84 -14.49
N THR A 5 0.55 -6.64 -15.68
CA THR A 5 0.20 -5.55 -16.62
C THR A 5 -1.27 -5.55 -17.05
N SER A 6 -1.98 -6.68 -16.95
CA SER A 6 -3.43 -6.72 -17.21
C SER A 6 -4.20 -5.87 -16.20
N PHE A 7 -3.74 -5.80 -14.96
CA PHE A 7 -4.36 -4.97 -13.92
C PHE A 7 -4.18 -3.47 -14.22
N GLN A 8 -2.99 -3.06 -14.66
CA GLN A 8 -2.75 -1.68 -15.12
C GLN A 8 -3.71 -1.31 -16.25
N THR A 9 -3.88 -2.22 -17.22
CA THR A 9 -4.80 -2.02 -18.34
C THR A 9 -6.25 -1.89 -17.87
N MET A 10 -6.67 -2.67 -16.87
CA MET A 10 -8.01 -2.55 -16.27
C MET A 10 -8.23 -1.21 -15.57
N ILE A 11 -7.24 -0.71 -14.83
CA ILE A 11 -7.29 0.62 -14.20
C ILE A 11 -7.49 1.70 -15.27
N ASP A 12 -6.71 1.66 -16.36
CA ASP A 12 -6.80 2.65 -17.43
C ASP A 12 -8.18 2.65 -18.13
N GLN A 13 -8.69 1.45 -18.40
CA GLN A 13 -10.02 1.28 -18.99
C GLN A 13 -11.12 1.79 -18.05
N LEU A 14 -11.02 1.48 -16.75
CA LEU A 14 -11.99 1.91 -15.77
C LEU A 14 -11.97 3.42 -15.59
N ALA A 15 -10.77 4.02 -15.44
CA ALA A 15 -10.58 5.46 -15.34
C ALA A 15 -11.22 6.20 -16.53
N LYS A 16 -10.95 5.71 -17.75
CA LYS A 16 -11.55 6.25 -18.97
C LYS A 16 -13.06 6.08 -19.02
N SER A 17 -13.59 4.91 -18.64
CA SER A 17 -15.03 4.63 -18.68
C SER A 17 -15.83 5.47 -17.68
N LYS A 18 -15.21 5.80 -16.54
CA LYS A 18 -15.81 6.61 -15.46
C LYS A 18 -15.46 8.10 -15.58
N ASN A 19 -14.62 8.46 -16.54
CA ASN A 19 -14.09 9.82 -16.72
C ASN A 19 -13.49 10.39 -15.42
N ILE A 20 -12.68 9.58 -14.75
CA ILE A 20 -11.97 9.93 -13.52
C ILE A 20 -10.48 9.94 -13.80
N ASP A 21 -9.76 10.77 -13.06
CA ASP A 21 -8.31 10.75 -13.09
C ASP A 21 -7.80 9.40 -12.57
N ARG A 22 -6.79 8.86 -13.26
CA ARG A 22 -6.18 7.58 -12.90
C ARG A 22 -5.63 7.59 -11.47
N LYS A 23 -5.03 8.70 -11.06
CA LYS A 23 -4.50 8.88 -9.70
C LYS A 23 -5.61 8.75 -8.66
N VAL A 24 -6.76 9.38 -8.91
CA VAL A 24 -7.92 9.30 -8.01
C VAL A 24 -8.46 7.87 -7.91
N LEU A 25 -8.45 7.11 -9.02
CA LEU A 25 -8.86 5.71 -9.00
C LEU A 25 -7.87 4.86 -8.18
N ILE A 26 -6.56 5.08 -8.33
CA ILE A 26 -5.53 4.38 -7.55
C ILE A 26 -5.69 4.67 -6.06
N GLU A 27 -5.81 5.93 -5.67
CA GLU A 27 -6.02 6.33 -4.26
C GLU A 27 -7.29 5.67 -3.67
N ALA A 28 -8.36 5.55 -4.46
CA ALA A 28 -9.57 4.86 -4.03
C ALA A 28 -9.35 3.35 -3.84
N ILE A 29 -8.54 2.70 -4.68
CA ILE A 29 -8.19 1.28 -4.56
C ILE A 29 -7.30 1.07 -3.34
N GLU A 30 -6.27 1.89 -3.15
CA GLU A 30 -5.40 1.90 -1.96
C GLU A 30 -6.23 2.00 -0.68
N SER A 31 -7.12 2.99 -0.59
CA SER A 31 -8.01 3.16 0.55
C SER A 31 -8.92 1.95 0.80
N ALA A 32 -9.42 1.32 -0.27
CA ALA A 32 -10.22 0.11 -0.16
C ALA A 32 -9.40 -1.09 0.37
N LEU A 33 -8.14 -1.24 -0.06
CA LEU A 33 -7.23 -2.28 0.42
C LEU A 33 -6.83 -2.05 1.88
N SER A 34 -6.47 -0.82 2.26
CA SER A 34 -6.20 -0.41 3.65
C SER A 34 -7.43 -0.59 4.56
N SER A 35 -8.64 -0.48 4.01
CA SER A 35 -9.88 -0.76 4.75
C SER A 35 -10.22 -2.25 4.84
N ALA A 36 -9.78 -3.05 3.86
CA ALA A 36 -10.01 -4.49 3.81
C ALA A 36 -9.06 -5.24 4.75
N SER A 37 -7.82 -4.77 4.92
CA SER A 37 -6.85 -5.35 5.86
C SER A 37 -7.43 -5.44 7.27
N ARG A 38 -8.07 -4.35 7.75
CA ARG A 38 -8.73 -4.26 9.07
C ARG A 38 -9.83 -5.29 9.30
N ARG A 39 -10.46 -5.80 8.24
CA ARG A 39 -11.63 -6.71 8.35
C ARG A 39 -11.28 -8.18 8.27
N SER A 40 -10.04 -8.52 7.91
CA SER A 40 -9.74 -9.86 7.43
C SER A 40 -9.49 -10.89 8.54
N HIS A 41 -8.85 -10.60 9.67
CA HIS A 41 -8.77 -11.49 10.85
C HIS A 41 -8.58 -10.64 12.12
N LEU A 42 -8.92 -11.19 13.29
CA LEU A 42 -8.96 -10.54 14.63
C LEU A 42 -7.65 -9.90 15.12
N ASP A 43 -6.56 -9.97 14.35
CA ASP A 43 -5.21 -9.50 14.74
C ASP A 43 -4.46 -8.83 13.57
N VAL A 44 -5.15 -8.41 12.50
CA VAL A 44 -4.47 -7.67 11.41
C VAL A 44 -4.42 -6.19 11.78
N GLU A 45 -3.23 -5.74 12.14
CA GLU A 45 -2.92 -4.33 12.40
C GLU A 45 -3.35 -3.44 11.22
N GLU A 46 -3.72 -2.20 11.52
CA GLU A 46 -4.02 -1.21 10.49
C GLU A 46 -2.81 -1.04 9.56
N MET A 47 -3.01 -1.23 8.25
CA MET A 47 -1.94 -1.04 7.27
C MET A 47 -2.33 0.09 6.33
N ASP A 48 -1.38 0.99 6.08
CA ASP A 48 -1.46 1.89 4.94
C ASP A 48 -0.84 1.21 3.71
N ILE A 49 -1.66 1.00 2.67
CA ILE A 49 -1.30 0.25 1.47
C ILE A 49 -1.10 1.22 0.32
N ARG A 50 0.03 1.09 -0.38
CA ARG A 50 0.34 1.83 -1.61
C ARG A 50 0.53 0.91 -2.79
N LEU A 51 0.14 1.40 -3.96
CA LEU A 51 0.33 0.76 -5.26
C LEU A 51 1.51 1.42 -5.97
N ARG A 52 2.66 0.74 -6.01
CA ARG A 52 3.83 1.19 -6.75
C ARG A 52 3.76 0.71 -8.18
N GLU A 53 3.88 1.63 -9.11
CA GLU A 53 3.90 1.30 -10.54
C GLU A 53 5.29 0.83 -10.98
N LEU A 54 5.32 -0.30 -11.67
CA LEU A 54 6.52 -0.87 -12.27
C LEU A 54 6.29 -1.02 -13.78
N GLU A 55 7.38 -1.15 -14.55
CA GLU A 55 7.30 -1.35 -16.00
C GLU A 55 6.50 -2.62 -16.37
N ASP A 56 6.55 -3.63 -15.51
CA ASP A 56 5.98 -4.95 -15.71
C ASP A 56 4.78 -5.23 -14.77
N GLY A 57 4.15 -4.20 -14.19
CA GLY A 57 2.94 -4.35 -13.38
C GLY A 57 2.83 -3.39 -12.20
N ILE A 58 2.01 -3.73 -11.22
CA ILE A 58 1.84 -2.95 -9.99
C ILE A 58 2.30 -3.79 -8.81
N GLU A 59 3.09 -3.20 -7.93
CA GLU A 59 3.46 -3.79 -6.66
C GLU A 59 2.63 -3.19 -5.54
N VAL A 60 2.11 -4.05 -4.66
CA VAL A 60 1.38 -3.66 -3.47
C VAL A 60 2.33 -3.76 -2.29
N VAL A 61 2.55 -2.60 -1.66
CA VAL A 61 3.40 -2.42 -0.49
C VAL A 61 2.60 -1.82 0.66
N ARG A 62 3.10 -2.00 1.87
CA ARG A 62 2.62 -1.26 3.04
C ARG A 62 3.64 -0.18 3.34
N VAL A 63 3.16 0.98 3.77
CA VAL A 63 4.03 2.11 4.10
C VAL A 63 3.86 2.48 5.56
N LYS A 64 4.96 2.97 6.16
CA LYS A 64 4.91 3.69 7.42
C LYS A 64 5.47 5.09 7.24
N THR A 65 4.75 6.09 7.73
CA THR A 65 5.18 7.48 7.68
C THR A 65 6.20 7.74 8.79
N VAL A 66 7.31 8.37 8.44
CA VAL A 66 8.35 8.75 9.39
C VAL A 66 7.88 9.97 10.18
N VAL A 67 7.74 9.82 11.49
CA VAL A 67 7.23 10.86 12.41
C VAL A 67 8.19 11.08 13.58
N GLU A 68 8.05 12.24 14.22
CA GLU A 68 8.86 12.59 15.40
C GLU A 68 8.33 11.86 16.65
N GLU A 69 7.01 11.83 16.82
CA GLU A 69 6.31 11.12 17.89
C GLU A 69 5.33 10.13 17.26
N VAL A 70 5.47 8.85 17.60
CA VAL A 70 4.63 7.77 17.05
C VAL A 70 3.35 7.68 17.87
N GLU A 71 2.21 7.99 17.25
CA GLU A 71 0.87 7.84 17.82
C GLU A 71 0.23 6.51 17.42
N ASN A 72 0.46 6.08 16.17
CA ASN A 72 -0.04 4.81 15.65
C ASN A 72 1.10 3.95 15.06
N PRO A 73 1.69 3.03 15.85
CA PRO A 73 2.84 2.22 15.42
C PRO A 73 2.52 1.28 14.25
N SER A 74 1.24 1.10 13.89
CA SER A 74 0.84 0.28 12.74
C SER A 74 1.17 0.97 11.40
N ILE A 75 1.05 2.30 11.35
CA ILE A 75 1.21 3.12 10.13
C ILE A 75 2.29 4.21 10.26
N GLU A 76 2.91 4.34 11.43
CA GLU A 76 3.96 5.30 11.71
C GLU A 76 5.23 4.60 12.20
N ILE A 77 6.37 5.26 11.94
CA ILE A 77 7.69 4.82 12.39
C ILE A 77 8.50 6.04 12.88
N GLY A 78 9.25 5.87 13.97
CA GLY A 78 10.10 6.93 14.48
C GLY A 78 11.33 7.16 13.59
N LEU A 79 11.84 8.39 13.54
CA LEU A 79 13.02 8.74 12.72
C LEU A 79 14.24 7.84 12.97
N GLU A 80 14.52 7.48 14.22
CA GLU A 80 15.65 6.62 14.56
C GLU A 80 15.50 5.21 13.97
N GLU A 81 14.30 4.64 14.06
CA GLU A 81 13.99 3.31 13.50
C GLU A 81 13.96 3.37 11.97
N ALA A 82 13.39 4.42 11.39
CA ALA A 82 13.43 4.66 9.94
C ALA A 82 14.88 4.72 9.43
N ARG A 83 15.76 5.43 10.14
CA ARG A 83 17.20 5.54 9.79
C ARG A 83 17.99 4.25 9.93
N ALA A 84 17.51 3.30 10.73
CA ALA A 84 18.10 1.97 10.80
C ALA A 84 17.81 1.14 9.54
N ILE A 85 16.75 1.48 8.80
CA ILE A 85 16.32 0.83 7.56
C ILE A 85 16.87 1.57 6.34
N ASP A 86 16.69 2.90 6.32
CA ASP A 86 17.20 3.81 5.30
C ASP A 86 17.91 4.99 5.96
N SER A 87 19.24 5.04 5.88
CA SER A 87 20.05 6.04 6.56
C SER A 87 19.76 7.49 6.16
N ASP A 88 19.16 7.71 5.00
CA ASP A 88 18.84 9.04 4.48
C ASP A 88 17.41 9.50 4.86
N ALA A 89 16.64 8.67 5.59
CA ALA A 89 15.28 8.99 5.98
C ALA A 89 15.15 10.30 6.78
N GLU A 90 14.12 11.08 6.44
CA GLU A 90 13.70 12.32 7.05
C GLU A 90 12.26 12.25 7.56
N ILE A 91 11.87 13.18 8.45
CA ILE A 91 10.48 13.29 8.92
C ILE A 91 9.57 13.63 7.73
N GLY A 92 8.48 12.88 7.59
CA GLY A 92 7.54 13.00 6.49
C GLY A 92 7.79 12.04 5.32
N ASP A 93 8.91 11.32 5.33
CA ASP A 93 9.15 10.26 4.35
C ASP A 93 8.27 9.03 4.62
N GLU A 94 8.20 8.14 3.63
CA GLU A 94 7.50 6.86 3.73
C GLU A 94 8.53 5.71 3.66
N ILE A 95 8.52 4.84 4.67
CA ILE A 95 9.28 3.59 4.64
C ILE A 95 8.38 2.48 4.12
N GLU A 96 8.79 1.87 3.01
CA GLU A 96 8.03 0.84 2.33
C GLU A 96 8.42 -0.56 2.82
N TYR A 97 7.44 -1.42 3.01
CA TYR A 97 7.62 -2.82 3.36
C TYR A 97 6.80 -3.71 2.44
N ASP A 98 7.34 -4.90 2.17
CA ASP A 98 6.61 -5.91 1.43
C ASP A 98 5.34 -6.36 2.17
N VAL A 99 4.26 -6.51 1.40
CA VAL A 99 3.03 -7.11 1.89
C VAL A 99 3.00 -8.59 1.51
N ASP A 100 2.87 -9.43 2.54
CA ASP A 100 2.60 -10.86 2.38
C ASP A 100 1.19 -11.03 1.75
N PRO A 101 1.08 -11.73 0.60
CA PRO A 101 -0.21 -12.03 -0.02
C PRO A 101 -1.21 -12.73 0.93
N ALA A 102 -0.74 -13.48 1.93
CA ALA A 102 -1.60 -14.13 2.92
C ALA A 102 -2.37 -13.13 3.79
N THR A 103 -1.87 -11.89 3.92
CA THR A 103 -2.48 -10.83 4.75
C THR A 103 -3.84 -10.37 4.21
N PHE A 104 -4.10 -10.50 2.90
CA PHE A 104 -5.41 -10.19 2.33
C PHE A 104 -6.39 -11.39 2.36
N GLY A 105 -6.00 -12.48 3.04
CA GLY A 105 -6.78 -13.71 3.17
C GLY A 105 -6.63 -14.66 1.98
N ARG A 106 -7.17 -15.88 2.12
CA ARG A 106 -7.06 -16.99 1.16
C ARG A 106 -7.54 -16.71 -0.27
N ASN A 107 -8.19 -15.58 -0.53
CA ASN A 107 -8.73 -15.22 -1.84
C ASN A 107 -7.80 -14.33 -2.68
N ALA A 108 -6.71 -13.79 -2.13
CA ALA A 108 -5.78 -12.93 -2.90
C ALA A 108 -4.78 -13.72 -3.74
N ALA A 109 -4.46 -14.96 -3.38
CA ALA A 109 -3.56 -15.83 -4.14
C ALA A 109 -4.19 -16.44 -5.41
N GLN A 110 -5.41 -16.03 -5.78
CA GLN A 110 -6.22 -16.66 -6.83
C GLN A 110 -6.80 -15.65 -7.84
N ILE A 111 -6.36 -14.40 -7.80
CA ILE A 111 -6.75 -13.34 -8.74
C ILE A 111 -5.62 -13.06 -9.71
#